data_AF-A0A7E4V4I8-F1
#
_entry.id   AF-A0A7E4V4I8-F1
#
_cell.length_a   1.000
_cell.length_b   1.000
_cell.length_c   1.000
_cell.angle_alpha   90.00
_cell.angle_beta   90.00
_cell.angle_gamma   90.00
#
_symmetry.space_group_name_H-M   'P 1'
#
loop_
_entity.id
_entity.type
_entity.pdbx_description
1 polymer ?
#
loop_
_entity_poly.entity_id
_entity_poly.type
_entity_poly.pdbx_seq_one_letter_code
_entity_poly.pdbx_strand_id
1 'polypeptide(L)'
;MLKLGSRLLQAAPGAPAAAASGKYDIFASIAICRSPVVAPELTDIQQKFSAMHAEIEAENAYKSNFELRHEKDLVLIAKRKELEAAGKDLSLLEGEIGVTAAMQEEDWIRRQNSVLETTNATRHAGEENENTKTLSRYFDKKLLLLVQQKFDNSAAKYASPWILPQIKNNGEPLRQTVEKCVGEVFDENVKLTIFGNAPFWHITYKYPKKLIESTKSGTIGGKIFVYQGFIENAKSDPKINSKWIQNYQWATANELTPLLAKSKLYKSPLQHVLYE
;
A
#
# COMPACT_ATOMS: atom_id res chain seq x y z
N MET A 1 -47.00 7.11 -39.56
CA MET A 1 -46.16 5.92 -39.85
C MET A 1 -44.89 6.38 -40.54
N LEU A 2 -43.79 6.53 -39.78
CA LEU A 2 -42.49 7.01 -40.28
C LEU A 2 -41.54 5.81 -40.38
N LYS A 3 -41.01 5.55 -41.58
CA LYS A 3 -40.08 4.46 -41.88
C LYS A 3 -38.67 4.77 -41.33
N LEU A 4 -38.10 3.81 -40.63
CA LEU A 4 -36.71 3.78 -40.15
C LEU A 4 -35.72 3.91 -41.32
N GLY A 5 -34.82 4.88 -41.24
CA GLY A 5 -33.62 4.98 -42.08
C GLY A 5 -32.45 4.24 -41.46
N SER A 6 -32.03 3.15 -42.10
CA SER A 6 -30.81 2.40 -41.81
C SER A 6 -29.56 3.23 -42.11
N ARG A 7 -28.83 3.67 -41.07
CA ARG A 7 -27.46 4.20 -41.23
C ARG A 7 -26.47 3.04 -41.24
N LEU A 8 -25.99 2.70 -42.43
CA LEU A 8 -24.78 1.92 -42.67
C LEU A 8 -23.57 2.71 -42.15
N LEU A 9 -22.82 2.13 -41.21
CA LEU A 9 -21.47 2.55 -40.85
C LEU A 9 -20.54 2.26 -42.03
N GLN A 10 -20.17 3.30 -42.79
CA GLN A 10 -19.08 3.22 -43.75
C GLN A 10 -17.75 3.14 -42.99
N ALA A 11 -17.01 2.05 -43.22
CA ALA A 11 -15.64 1.89 -42.79
C ALA A 11 -14.73 2.87 -43.55
N ALA A 12 -13.94 3.66 -42.82
CA ALA A 12 -12.92 4.52 -43.40
C ALA A 12 -11.78 3.67 -44.01
N PRO A 13 -11.27 4.01 -45.21
CA PRO A 13 -10.18 3.27 -45.84
C PRO A 13 -8.82 3.82 -45.40
N GLY A 14 -7.86 2.91 -45.21
CA GLY A 14 -6.42 3.21 -45.31
C GLY A 14 -5.68 3.52 -44.00
N ALA A 15 -5.37 2.49 -43.23
CA ALA A 15 -4.17 2.51 -42.37
C ALA A 15 -2.98 1.97 -43.19
N PRO A 16 -1.79 2.61 -43.13
CA PRO A 16 -0.66 2.23 -43.97
C PRO A 16 -0.12 0.85 -43.56
N ALA A 17 0.39 0.13 -44.55
CA ALA A 17 0.93 -1.22 -44.44
C ALA A 17 1.87 -1.38 -43.23
N ALA A 18 1.49 -2.29 -42.33
CA ALA A 18 2.28 -2.64 -41.15
C ALA A 18 3.64 -3.20 -41.58
N ALA A 19 4.71 -2.51 -41.18
CA ALA A 19 6.08 -2.94 -41.32
C ALA A 19 6.29 -4.36 -40.74
N ALA A 20 6.97 -5.21 -41.50
CA ALA A 20 7.51 -6.53 -41.15
C ALA A 20 6.85 -7.25 -39.94
N SER A 21 5.92 -8.16 -40.20
CA SER A 21 5.15 -8.92 -39.21
C SER A 21 6.02 -9.91 -38.41
N GLY A 22 6.77 -9.40 -37.44
CA GLY A 22 7.46 -10.19 -36.43
C GLY A 22 6.48 -10.78 -35.41
N LYS A 23 6.62 -12.06 -35.08
CA LYS A 23 5.86 -12.67 -33.98
C LYS A 23 6.42 -12.17 -32.65
N TYR A 24 5.55 -11.67 -31.76
CA TYR A 24 5.91 -11.28 -30.41
C TYR A 24 5.28 -12.24 -29.42
N ASP A 25 6.06 -12.71 -28.44
CA ASP A 25 5.51 -13.42 -27.30
C ASP A 25 4.80 -12.41 -26.39
N ILE A 26 3.59 -12.74 -25.97
CA ILE A 26 2.82 -11.91 -25.04
C ILE A 26 3.00 -12.47 -23.64
N PHE A 27 3.35 -11.61 -22.71
CA PHE A 27 3.46 -11.89 -21.29
C PHE A 27 2.51 -11.00 -20.52
N ALA A 28 1.92 -11.53 -19.46
CA ALA A 28 1.18 -10.75 -18.47
C ALA A 28 1.99 -10.70 -17.18
N SER A 29 2.07 -9.54 -16.57
CA SER A 29 2.79 -9.28 -15.33
C SER A 29 1.92 -8.54 -14.34
N ILE A 30 2.18 -8.73 -13.05
CA ILE A 30 1.44 -8.07 -11.98
C ILE A 30 2.37 -7.34 -11.01
N ALA A 31 2.08 -6.06 -10.79
CA ALA A 31 2.63 -5.22 -9.75
C ALA A 31 1.75 -5.37 -8.49
N ILE A 32 2.15 -6.27 -7.61
CA ILE A 32 1.45 -6.52 -6.34
C ILE A 32 1.92 -5.51 -5.32
N CYS A 33 1.00 -4.65 -4.91
CA CYS A 33 1.23 -3.58 -3.96
C CYS A 33 0.54 -3.89 -2.63
N ARG A 34 1.12 -3.40 -1.54
CA ARG A 34 0.45 -3.29 -0.25
C ARG A 34 0.28 -1.81 0.08
N SER A 35 -0.96 -1.41 0.36
CA SER A 35 -1.30 -0.02 0.71
C SER A 35 -0.76 0.34 2.10
N PRO A 36 -0.41 1.61 2.35
CA PRO A 36 -0.06 2.07 3.69
C PRO A 36 -1.25 1.82 4.64
N VAL A 37 -0.94 1.38 5.85
CA VAL A 37 -1.94 1.10 6.91
C VAL A 37 -1.90 2.18 7.98
N VAL A 38 -0.74 2.80 8.18
CA VAL A 38 -0.55 3.90 9.13
C VAL A 38 -0.29 5.18 8.34
N ALA A 39 -0.76 6.31 8.86
CA ALA A 39 -0.47 7.61 8.28
C ALA A 39 1.04 7.91 8.36
N PRO A 40 1.63 8.53 7.32
CA PRO A 40 3.02 8.96 7.39
C PRO A 40 3.21 10.02 8.48
N GLU A 41 4.41 10.08 9.03
CA GLU A 41 4.78 11.10 10.00
C GLU A 41 4.72 12.51 9.39
N LEU A 42 4.23 13.47 10.17
CA LEU A 42 4.17 14.87 9.77
C LEU A 42 5.58 15.44 9.66
N THR A 43 5.87 16.13 8.56
CA THR A 43 7.10 16.91 8.40
C THR A 43 7.14 18.10 9.37
N ASP A 44 8.32 18.62 9.68
CA ASP A 44 8.51 19.74 10.63
C ASP A 44 7.62 20.96 10.32
N ILE A 45 7.44 21.27 9.03
CA ILE A 45 6.59 22.38 8.58
C ILE A 45 5.11 22.05 8.82
N GLN A 46 4.69 20.82 8.53
CA GLN A 46 3.31 20.37 8.79
C GLN A 46 3.00 20.33 10.29
N GLN A 47 3.97 19.94 11.13
CA GLN A 47 3.82 19.98 12.59
C GLN A 47 3.62 21.41 13.09
N LYS A 48 4.46 22.35 12.63
CA LYS A 48 4.31 23.78 12.98
C LYS A 48 2.97 24.34 12.51
N PHE A 49 2.55 23.98 11.30
CA PHE A 49 1.27 24.40 10.75
C PHE A 49 0.10 23.83 11.54
N SER A 50 0.17 22.54 11.91
CA SER A 50 -0.83 21.88 12.76
C SER A 50 -0.92 22.53 14.13
N ALA A 51 0.21 22.88 14.75
CA ALA A 51 0.24 23.55 16.04
C ALA A 51 -0.38 24.96 15.96
N MET A 52 0.01 25.75 14.95
CA MET A 52 -0.57 27.06 14.69
C MET A 52 -2.09 26.96 14.46
N HIS A 53 -2.56 25.97 13.69
CA HIS A 53 -3.98 25.75 13.49
C HIS A 53 -4.71 25.40 14.78
N ALA A 54 -4.11 24.55 15.63
CA ALA A 54 -4.70 24.21 16.93
C ALA A 54 -4.79 25.42 17.87
N GLU A 55 -3.80 26.33 17.84
CA GLU A 55 -3.84 27.60 18.58
C GLU A 55 -4.96 28.52 18.08
N ILE A 56 -5.04 28.72 16.76
CA ILE A 56 -6.11 29.53 16.14
C ILE A 56 -7.49 28.93 16.45
N GLU A 57 -7.63 27.61 16.39
CA GLU A 57 -8.87 26.93 16.76
C GLU A 57 -9.22 27.14 18.24
N ALA A 58 -8.24 27.04 19.14
CA ALA A 58 -8.46 27.28 20.57
C ALA A 58 -8.84 28.74 20.88
N GLU A 59 -8.23 29.71 20.21
CA GLU A 59 -8.56 31.15 20.37
C GLU A 59 -9.97 31.50 19.87
N ASN A 60 -10.40 30.84 18.80
CA ASN A 60 -11.71 31.08 18.20
C ASN A 60 -12.81 30.17 18.75
N ALA A 61 -12.46 29.15 19.54
CA ALA A 61 -13.42 28.22 20.11
C ALA A 61 -14.10 28.79 21.36
N TYR A 62 -15.36 28.42 21.54
CA TYR A 62 -16.05 28.61 22.81
C TYR A 62 -15.62 27.54 23.81
N LYS A 63 -15.69 27.88 25.09
CA LYS A 63 -15.40 26.92 26.16
C LYS A 63 -16.28 25.69 26.05
N SER A 64 -15.66 24.52 26.07
CA SER A 64 -16.37 23.25 26.08
C SER A 64 -17.09 23.03 27.41
N ASN A 65 -18.14 22.20 27.41
CA ASN A 65 -18.81 21.78 28.64
C ASN A 65 -17.84 21.15 29.66
N PHE A 66 -16.79 20.48 29.18
CA PHE A 66 -15.76 19.90 30.03
C PHE A 66 -14.94 20.99 30.74
N GLU A 67 -14.53 22.04 30.01
CA GLU A 67 -13.76 23.16 30.56
C GLU A 67 -14.60 23.98 31.55
N LEU A 68 -15.86 24.26 31.22
CA LEU A 68 -16.79 24.94 32.12
C LEU A 68 -17.02 24.14 33.42
N ARG A 69 -17.01 22.81 33.34
CA ARG A 69 -17.11 21.94 34.52
C ARG A 69 -15.80 21.96 35.31
N HIS A 70 -14.66 21.87 34.64
CA HIS A 70 -13.36 21.95 35.28
C HIS A 70 -13.19 23.25 36.08
N GLU A 71 -13.59 24.40 35.53
CA GLU A 71 -13.58 25.68 36.24
C GLU A 71 -14.45 25.69 37.49
N LYS A 72 -15.66 25.10 37.41
CA LYS A 72 -16.56 24.97 38.57
C LYS A 72 -15.95 24.07 39.65
N ASP A 73 -15.37 22.95 39.25
CA ASP A 73 -14.72 22.00 40.16
C ASP A 73 -13.55 22.66 40.89
N LEU A 74 -12.72 23.45 40.20
CA LEU A 74 -11.61 24.20 40.80
C LEU A 74 -12.10 25.20 41.87
N VAL A 75 -13.20 25.91 41.60
CA VAL A 75 -13.80 26.85 42.56
C VAL A 75 -14.34 26.10 43.79
N LEU A 76 -14.98 24.96 43.61
CA LEU A 76 -15.47 24.13 44.71
C LEU A 76 -14.32 23.57 45.56
N ILE A 77 -13.23 23.12 44.93
CA ILE A 77 -12.03 22.63 45.61
C ILE A 77 -11.35 23.75 46.42
N ALA A 78 -11.26 24.97 45.88
CA ALA A 78 -10.68 26.10 46.59
C ALA A 78 -11.50 26.47 47.83
N LYS A 79 -12.83 26.56 47.68
CA LYS A 79 -13.75 26.83 48.81
C LYS A 79 -13.66 25.76 49.89
N ARG A 80 -13.53 24.49 49.50
CA ARG A 80 -13.33 23.38 50.45
C ARG A 80 -12.07 23.59 51.29
N LYS A 81 -10.94 23.92 50.66
CA LYS A 81 -9.67 24.17 51.38
C LYS A 81 -9.77 25.31 52.38
N GLU A 82 -10.49 26.38 52.02
CA GLU A 82 -10.74 27.52 52.92
C GLU A 82 -11.61 27.14 54.12
N LEU A 83 -12.66 26.34 53.91
CA LEU A 83 -13.54 25.86 54.98
C LEU A 83 -12.86 24.85 55.91
N GLU A 84 -12.01 23.98 55.35
CA GLU A 84 -11.12 23.08 56.10
C GLU A 84 -10.17 23.88 57.00
N ALA A 85 -9.53 24.93 56.46
CA ALA A 85 -8.66 25.82 57.23
C ALA A 85 -9.42 26.61 58.31
N ALA A 86 -10.70 26.93 58.08
CA ALA A 86 -11.58 27.60 59.04
C ALA A 86 -12.25 26.65 60.05
N GLY A 87 -12.01 25.33 59.97
CA GLY A 87 -12.56 24.32 60.88
C GLY A 87 -14.09 24.20 60.84
N LYS A 88 -14.73 24.54 59.71
CA LYS A 88 -16.20 24.47 59.54
C LYS A 88 -16.62 23.15 58.88
N ASP A 89 -17.87 22.74 59.13
CA ASP A 89 -18.45 21.51 58.58
C ASP A 89 -18.49 21.52 57.03
N LEU A 90 -17.97 20.46 56.43
CA LEU A 90 -17.75 20.29 54.98
C LEU A 90 -18.87 19.51 54.28
N SER A 91 -19.83 19.00 55.05
CA SER A 91 -20.87 18.05 54.61
C SER A 91 -21.78 18.58 53.50
N LEU A 92 -21.93 19.90 53.37
CA LEU A 92 -22.73 20.52 52.30
C LEU A 92 -21.99 20.58 50.94
N LEU A 93 -20.66 20.63 50.93
CA LEU A 93 -19.87 20.67 49.68
C LEU A 93 -19.55 19.26 49.16
N GLU A 94 -19.53 18.25 50.04
CA GLU A 94 -19.15 16.88 49.69
C GLU A 94 -20.15 16.19 48.75
N GLY A 95 -21.43 16.58 48.78
CA GLY A 95 -22.46 16.07 47.86
C GLY A 95 -22.38 16.62 46.42
N GLU A 96 -21.73 17.77 46.22
CA GLU A 96 -21.54 18.38 44.89
C GLU A 96 -20.22 17.94 44.23
N ILE A 97 -19.22 17.55 45.01
CA ILE A 97 -17.92 17.08 44.53
C ILE A 97 -18.00 15.57 44.30
N GLY A 98 -18.68 15.17 43.23
CA GLY A 98 -18.65 13.80 42.73
C GLY A 98 -17.30 13.48 42.07
N VAL A 99 -17.33 12.85 40.89
CA VAL A 99 -16.10 12.68 40.09
C VAL A 99 -15.72 14.04 39.51
N THR A 100 -14.55 14.58 39.88
CA THR A 100 -14.06 15.85 39.32
C THR A 100 -13.60 15.67 37.88
N ALA A 101 -13.59 16.75 37.10
CA ALA A 101 -13.07 16.75 35.73
C ALA A 101 -11.61 16.23 35.68
N ALA A 102 -10.78 16.58 36.67
CA ALA A 102 -9.40 16.11 36.78
C ALA A 102 -9.30 14.59 36.96
N MET A 103 -10.14 13.99 37.81
CA MET A 103 -10.17 12.53 37.99
C MET A 103 -10.60 11.81 36.70
N GLN A 104 -11.53 12.40 35.93
CA GLN A 104 -11.94 11.84 34.63
C GLN A 104 -10.81 11.89 33.61
N GLU A 105 -10.03 12.98 33.59
CA GLU A 105 -8.87 13.13 32.71
C GLU A 105 -7.77 12.10 33.04
N GLU A 106 -7.45 11.89 34.31
CA GLU A 106 -6.50 10.86 34.75
C GLU A 106 -6.96 9.45 34.32
N ASP A 107 -8.25 9.15 34.46
CA ASP A 107 -8.81 7.88 34.01
C ASP A 107 -8.73 7.71 32.49
N TRP A 108 -8.89 8.79 31.72
CA TRP A 108 -8.71 8.77 30.27
C TRP A 108 -7.25 8.52 29.88
N ILE A 109 -6.31 9.20 30.53
CA ILE A 109 -4.86 8.99 30.33
C ILE A 109 -4.48 7.54 30.68
N ARG A 110 -5.00 7.00 31.79
CA ARG A 110 -4.75 5.60 32.18
C ARG A 110 -5.28 4.62 31.13
N ARG A 111 -6.49 4.84 30.61
CA ARG A 111 -7.04 4.01 29.53
C ARG A 111 -6.25 4.14 28.24
N GLN A 112 -5.84 5.35 27.87
CA GLN A 112 -4.99 5.60 26.70
C GLN A 112 -3.69 4.79 26.80
N ASN A 113 -2.99 4.86 27.93
CA ASN A 113 -1.74 4.13 28.14
C ASN A 113 -1.94 2.62 28.06
N SER A 114 -3.00 2.08 28.67
CA SER A 114 -3.33 0.65 28.58
C SER A 114 -3.61 0.20 27.14
N VAL A 115 -4.30 1.03 26.35
CA VAL A 115 -4.56 0.73 24.92
C VAL A 115 -3.26 0.78 24.12
N LEU A 116 -2.38 1.77 24.36
CA LEU A 116 -1.10 1.88 23.67
C LEU A 116 -0.18 0.69 23.96
N GLU A 117 -0.13 0.24 25.21
CA GLU A 117 0.62 -0.95 25.62
C GLU A 117 0.07 -2.22 24.95
N THR A 118 -1.26 -2.37 24.91
CA THR A 118 -1.91 -3.55 24.31
C THR A 118 -1.73 -3.61 22.79
N THR A 119 -1.79 -2.46 22.13
CA THR A 119 -1.78 -2.37 20.66
C THR A 119 -0.38 -2.40 20.05
N ASN A 120 0.69 -2.25 20.85
CA ASN A 120 2.09 -2.16 20.36
C ASN A 120 2.25 -1.17 19.19
N ALA A 121 1.40 -0.14 19.12
CA ALA A 121 1.28 0.74 17.94
C ALA A 121 2.60 1.44 17.57
N THR A 122 3.48 1.64 18.56
CA THR A 122 4.77 2.31 18.42
C THR A 122 5.92 1.38 17.96
N ARG A 123 5.77 0.05 18.02
CA ARG A 123 6.91 -0.89 17.97
C ARG A 123 7.37 -1.30 16.56
N HIS A 124 6.53 -1.14 15.55
CA HIS A 124 6.83 -1.69 14.21
C HIS A 124 7.79 -0.85 13.35
N ALA A 125 8.37 0.22 13.89
CA ALA A 125 9.27 1.12 13.14
C ALA A 125 10.74 0.67 13.10
N GLY A 126 11.16 -0.37 13.83
CA GLY A 126 12.59 -0.71 14.00
C GLY A 126 12.99 -2.09 13.48
N GLU A 127 12.59 -3.15 14.18
CA GLU A 127 13.19 -4.48 14.01
C GLU A 127 12.62 -5.26 12.81
N GLU A 128 11.32 -5.11 12.50
CA GLU A 128 10.71 -5.72 11.32
C GLU A 128 11.11 -5.01 10.01
N ASN A 129 11.71 -3.82 10.11
CA ASN A 129 12.16 -3.04 8.96
C ASN A 129 13.44 -3.56 8.32
N GLU A 130 14.14 -4.53 8.90
CA GLU A 130 15.26 -5.21 8.24
C GLU A 130 14.80 -6.46 7.46
N ASN A 131 13.67 -7.04 7.85
CA ASN A 131 13.12 -8.23 7.22
C ASN A 131 12.41 -7.89 5.90
N THR A 132 13.18 -7.89 4.82
CA THR A 132 12.74 -7.64 3.44
C THR A 132 11.64 -8.58 2.91
N LYS A 133 11.34 -9.67 3.61
CA LYS A 133 10.35 -10.69 3.21
C LYS A 133 8.99 -10.55 3.91
N THR A 134 8.91 -9.72 4.93
CA THR A 134 7.71 -9.58 5.77
C THR A 134 6.84 -8.42 5.29
N LEU A 135 5.52 -8.58 5.36
CA LEU A 135 4.53 -7.56 5.00
C LEU A 135 4.34 -6.49 6.09
N SER A 136 4.66 -6.81 7.34
CA SER A 136 4.62 -5.88 8.49
C SER A 136 5.80 -4.90 8.54
N ARG A 137 6.53 -4.76 7.44
CA ARG A 137 7.59 -3.77 7.25
C ARG A 137 7.01 -2.45 6.74
N TYR A 138 7.52 -1.30 7.20
CA TYR A 138 7.13 0.06 6.77
C TYR A 138 5.62 0.28 6.61
N PHE A 139 4.88 0.33 7.72
CA PHE A 139 3.43 0.49 7.71
C PHE A 139 2.95 1.80 7.06
N ASP A 140 3.78 2.83 7.09
CA ASP A 140 3.61 4.17 6.53
C ASP A 140 3.73 4.23 5.01
N LYS A 141 4.39 3.24 4.39
CA LYS A 141 4.72 3.24 2.96
C LYS A 141 4.00 2.17 2.19
N LYS A 142 3.90 2.43 0.88
CA LYS A 142 3.49 1.45 -0.12
C LYS A 142 4.65 0.49 -0.39
N LEU A 143 4.38 -0.81 -0.33
CA LEU A 143 5.35 -1.85 -0.64
C LEU A 143 4.98 -2.52 -1.97
N LEU A 144 6.00 -2.85 -2.77
CA LEU A 144 5.85 -3.58 -4.03
C LEU A 144 6.57 -4.92 -3.95
N LEU A 145 5.93 -5.98 -4.43
CA LEU A 145 6.55 -7.30 -4.53
C LEU A 145 7.50 -7.37 -5.72
N LEU A 146 8.77 -7.66 -5.44
CA LEU A 146 9.78 -8.02 -6.43
C LEU A 146 10.18 -9.49 -6.26
N VAL A 147 10.40 -10.15 -7.39
CA VAL A 147 10.61 -11.60 -7.45
C VAL A 147 11.81 -11.92 -8.35
N GLN A 148 12.56 -12.95 -7.95
CA GLN A 148 13.49 -13.68 -8.81
C GLN A 148 12.85 -15.01 -9.19
N GLN A 149 12.30 -15.07 -10.40
CA GLN A 149 11.71 -16.29 -10.98
C GLN A 149 12.79 -17.25 -11.46
N LYS A 150 12.54 -18.55 -11.30
CA LYS A 150 13.34 -19.63 -11.89
C LYS A 150 12.77 -19.96 -13.27
N PHE A 151 13.61 -19.93 -14.31
CA PHE A 151 13.22 -20.42 -15.62
C PHE A 151 13.67 -21.87 -15.76
N ASP A 152 12.77 -22.80 -15.44
CA ASP A 152 13.06 -24.24 -15.46
C ASP A 152 12.92 -24.77 -16.89
N ASN A 153 13.97 -24.64 -17.71
CA ASN A 153 14.03 -25.32 -19.01
C ASN A 153 15.43 -25.48 -19.63
N SER A 154 16.50 -25.23 -18.88
CA SER A 154 17.85 -25.59 -19.32
C SER A 154 18.69 -25.95 -18.11
N ALA A 155 19.62 -26.89 -18.26
CA ALA A 155 20.44 -27.52 -17.21
C ALA A 155 21.33 -26.56 -16.38
N ALA A 156 21.15 -25.25 -16.52
CA ALA A 156 21.75 -24.23 -15.70
C ALA A 156 20.65 -23.53 -14.89
N LYS A 157 20.80 -23.53 -13.56
CA LYS A 157 20.00 -22.74 -12.61
C LYS A 157 20.14 -21.23 -12.93
N TYR A 158 19.44 -20.75 -13.94
CA TYR A 158 19.36 -19.32 -14.24
C TYR A 158 18.16 -18.73 -13.50
N ALA A 159 18.44 -17.92 -12.48
CA ALA A 159 17.47 -17.00 -11.93
C ALA A 159 17.37 -15.75 -12.80
N SER A 160 16.13 -15.27 -12.97
CA SER A 160 15.90 -13.93 -13.51
C SER A 160 16.55 -12.85 -12.65
N PRO A 161 16.90 -11.68 -13.24
CA PRO A 161 17.12 -10.47 -12.46
C PRO A 161 15.84 -10.12 -11.69
N TRP A 162 15.92 -9.23 -10.70
CA TRP A 162 14.74 -8.73 -9.99
C TRP A 162 13.71 -8.17 -10.98
N ILE A 163 12.55 -8.81 -11.03
CA ILE A 163 11.44 -8.46 -11.91
C ILE A 163 10.12 -8.55 -11.15
N LEU A 164 9.07 -8.02 -11.77
CA LEU A 164 7.71 -8.32 -11.35
C LEU A 164 7.37 -9.78 -11.71
N PRO A 165 6.51 -10.45 -10.93
CA PRO A 165 5.89 -11.69 -11.35
C PRO A 165 5.28 -11.56 -12.75
N GLN A 166 5.66 -12.48 -13.63
CA GLN A 166 5.19 -12.52 -15.02
C GLN A 166 5.01 -13.96 -15.51
N ILE A 167 4.03 -14.17 -16.39
CA ILE A 167 3.73 -15.45 -17.02
C ILE A 167 3.47 -15.26 -18.52
N LYS A 168 3.79 -16.29 -19.32
CA LYS A 168 3.49 -16.28 -20.77
C LYS A 168 2.00 -16.46 -21.01
N ASN A 169 1.42 -15.63 -21.88
CA ASN A 169 0.03 -15.82 -22.31
C ASN A 169 -0.05 -16.92 -23.39
N ASN A 170 -0.95 -17.87 -23.18
CA ASN A 170 -1.20 -19.00 -24.08
C ASN A 170 -2.48 -18.83 -24.92
N GLY A 171 -2.99 -17.60 -25.06
CA GLY A 171 -4.19 -17.28 -25.86
C GLY A 171 -5.43 -16.94 -25.03
N GLU A 172 -5.26 -16.73 -23.74
CA GLU A 172 -6.32 -16.34 -22.80
C GLU A 172 -6.43 -14.81 -22.70
N PRO A 173 -7.56 -14.26 -22.19
CA PRO A 173 -7.62 -12.85 -21.88
C PRO A 173 -6.57 -12.50 -20.82
N LEU A 174 -5.85 -11.39 -21.03
CA LEU A 174 -4.72 -10.98 -20.20
C LEU A 174 -5.05 -10.97 -18.71
N ARG A 175 -6.28 -10.59 -18.36
CA ARG A 175 -6.76 -10.57 -16.98
C ARG A 175 -6.77 -11.96 -16.31
N GLN A 176 -7.25 -12.99 -17.01
CA GLN A 176 -7.21 -14.37 -16.50
C GLN A 176 -5.76 -14.87 -16.40
N THR A 177 -4.90 -14.49 -17.34
CA THR A 177 -3.48 -14.79 -17.28
C THR A 177 -2.81 -14.17 -16.05
N VAL A 178 -3.21 -12.96 -15.65
CA VAL A 178 -2.75 -12.33 -14.41
C VAL A 178 -3.27 -13.06 -13.17
N GLU A 179 -4.54 -13.47 -13.14
CA GLU A 179 -5.11 -14.22 -12.02
C GLU A 179 -4.39 -15.57 -11.83
N LYS A 180 -4.03 -16.23 -12.94
CA LYS A 180 -3.16 -17.42 -12.90
C LYS A 180 -1.77 -17.10 -12.37
N CYS A 181 -1.17 -15.99 -12.80
CA CYS A 181 0.13 -15.55 -12.28
C CYS A 181 0.08 -15.35 -10.76
N VAL A 182 -1.02 -14.81 -10.21
CA VAL A 182 -1.21 -14.66 -8.76
C VAL A 182 -1.28 -16.03 -8.08
N GLY A 183 -2.03 -16.98 -8.65
CA GLY A 183 -2.10 -18.36 -8.15
C GLY A 183 -0.78 -19.15 -8.24
N GLU A 184 0.11 -18.80 -9.17
CA GLU A 184 1.45 -19.40 -9.25
C GLU A 184 2.44 -18.78 -8.24
N VAL A 185 2.27 -17.50 -7.91
CA VAL A 185 3.10 -16.77 -6.94
C VAL A 185 2.85 -17.25 -5.50
N PHE A 186 1.59 -17.43 -5.12
CA PHE A 186 1.18 -17.75 -3.76
C PHE A 186 0.70 -19.20 -3.63
N ASP A 187 1.19 -19.92 -2.63
CA ASP A 187 0.72 -21.29 -2.33
C ASP A 187 -0.65 -21.29 -1.62
N GLU A 188 -1.06 -20.15 -1.07
CA GLU A 188 -2.31 -19.95 -0.34
C GLU A 188 -3.24 -18.97 -1.08
N ASN A 189 -4.55 -19.08 -0.83
CA ASN A 189 -5.55 -18.17 -1.39
C ASN A 189 -5.44 -16.77 -0.75
N VAL A 190 -4.56 -15.94 -1.28
CA VAL A 190 -4.43 -14.52 -0.90
C VAL A 190 -5.57 -13.72 -1.53
N LYS A 191 -6.30 -12.95 -0.73
CA LYS A 191 -7.29 -11.98 -1.24
C LYS A 191 -6.54 -10.79 -1.87
N LEU A 192 -6.53 -10.78 -3.19
CA LEU A 192 -5.87 -9.76 -4.00
C LEU A 192 -6.90 -9.11 -4.93
N THR A 193 -7.00 -7.78 -4.89
CA THR A 193 -7.84 -7.00 -5.80
C THR A 193 -6.98 -6.39 -6.91
N ILE A 194 -7.14 -6.92 -8.12
CA ILE A 194 -6.45 -6.41 -9.31
C ILE A 194 -7.29 -5.27 -9.89
N PHE A 195 -6.64 -4.13 -10.18
CA PHE A 195 -7.26 -2.93 -10.73
C PHE A 195 -7.68 -3.13 -12.20
N GLY A 196 -9.00 -3.09 -12.43
CA GLY A 196 -9.59 -3.04 -13.77
C GLY A 196 -9.21 -4.19 -14.72
N ASN A 197 -9.73 -4.14 -15.94
CA ASN A 197 -9.39 -5.12 -16.98
C ASN A 197 -8.27 -4.63 -17.92
N ALA A 198 -7.89 -3.36 -17.83
CA ALA A 198 -6.85 -2.76 -18.64
C ALA A 198 -5.48 -2.86 -17.95
N PRO A 199 -4.41 -3.21 -18.68
CA PRO A 199 -3.06 -3.07 -18.16
C PRO A 199 -2.74 -1.58 -17.98
N PHE A 200 -2.03 -1.22 -16.91
CA PHE A 200 -1.60 0.16 -16.70
C PHE A 200 -0.36 0.50 -17.53
N TRP A 201 0.45 -0.51 -17.88
CA TRP A 201 1.69 -0.32 -18.62
C TRP A 201 2.02 -1.48 -19.54
N HIS A 202 2.85 -1.23 -20.57
CA HIS A 202 3.40 -2.27 -21.43
C HIS A 202 4.90 -2.06 -21.67
N ILE A 203 5.66 -3.16 -21.68
CA ILE A 203 7.12 -3.18 -21.95
C ILE A 203 7.35 -4.04 -23.17
N THR A 204 8.03 -3.50 -24.18
CA THR A 204 8.45 -4.28 -25.36
C THR A 204 9.96 -4.45 -25.33
N TYR A 205 10.44 -5.68 -25.46
CA TYR A 205 11.85 -5.98 -25.58
C TYR A 205 12.11 -6.97 -26.72
N LYS A 206 13.30 -6.88 -27.32
CA LYS A 206 13.73 -7.78 -28.40
C LYS A 206 14.64 -8.85 -27.81
N TYR A 207 14.50 -10.08 -28.28
CA TYR A 207 15.40 -11.15 -27.87
C TYR A 207 16.80 -10.93 -28.50
N PRO A 208 17.88 -11.33 -27.82
CA PRO A 208 19.20 -11.32 -28.44
C PRO A 208 19.22 -12.30 -29.62
N LYS A 209 19.95 -11.97 -30.69
CA LYS A 209 19.95 -12.72 -31.97
C LYS A 209 20.15 -14.23 -31.80
N LYS A 210 21.01 -14.64 -30.85
CA LYS A 210 21.27 -16.05 -30.51
C LYS A 210 20.03 -16.83 -30.05
N LEU A 211 19.10 -16.16 -29.36
CA LEU A 211 17.83 -16.74 -28.89
C LEU A 211 16.74 -16.74 -29.98
N ILE A 212 16.79 -15.75 -30.89
CA ILE A 212 15.90 -15.69 -32.05
C ILE A 212 16.21 -16.86 -32.99
N GLU A 213 17.49 -17.16 -33.21
CA GLU A 213 17.95 -18.25 -34.07
C GLU A 213 17.67 -19.64 -33.46
N SER A 214 17.71 -19.78 -32.12
CA SER A 214 17.43 -21.05 -31.44
C SER A 214 15.93 -21.33 -31.27
N THR A 215 15.10 -20.29 -31.26
CA THR A 215 13.64 -20.42 -31.13
C THR A 215 13.04 -20.68 -32.51
N LYS A 216 12.69 -21.95 -32.79
CA LYS A 216 12.04 -22.41 -34.05
C LYS A 216 10.77 -21.63 -34.46
N SER A 217 10.23 -20.78 -33.60
CA SER A 217 8.98 -20.03 -33.76
C SER A 217 9.11 -18.72 -34.53
N GLY A 218 10.33 -18.21 -34.79
CA GLY A 218 10.54 -16.93 -35.49
C GLY A 218 10.05 -15.71 -34.70
N THR A 219 10.05 -15.79 -33.37
CA THR A 219 9.65 -14.70 -32.48
C THR A 219 10.77 -13.67 -32.33
N ILE A 220 10.44 -12.40 -32.55
CA ILE A 220 11.41 -11.28 -32.55
C ILE A 220 11.65 -10.75 -31.13
N GLY A 221 10.67 -10.93 -30.23
CA GLY A 221 10.77 -10.41 -28.86
C GLY A 221 9.53 -10.70 -28.02
N GLY A 222 9.50 -10.10 -26.83
CA GLY A 222 8.42 -10.19 -25.87
C GLY A 222 7.74 -8.84 -25.63
N LYS A 223 6.42 -8.87 -25.44
CA LYS A 223 5.61 -7.75 -24.95
C LYS A 223 5.01 -8.14 -23.60
N ILE A 224 5.31 -7.36 -22.57
CA ILE A 224 4.84 -7.58 -21.20
C ILE A 224 3.78 -6.55 -20.90
N PHE A 225 2.58 -6.99 -20.57
CA PHE A 225 1.50 -6.14 -20.11
C PHE A 225 1.43 -6.21 -18.58
N VAL A 226 1.56 -5.07 -17.92
CA VAL A 226 1.63 -4.99 -16.47
C VAL A 226 0.30 -4.52 -15.91
N TYR A 227 -0.23 -5.28 -14.96
CA TYR A 227 -1.43 -4.99 -14.19
C TYR A 227 -1.05 -4.61 -12.77
N GLN A 228 -1.89 -3.82 -12.11
CA GLN A 228 -1.69 -3.44 -10.72
C GLN A 228 -2.68 -4.21 -9.84
N GLY A 229 -2.23 -4.65 -8.68
CA GLY A 229 -3.11 -5.27 -7.70
C GLY A 229 -2.72 -4.93 -6.27
N PHE A 230 -3.70 -4.98 -5.37
CA PHE A 230 -3.52 -4.68 -3.95
C PHE A 230 -3.87 -5.88 -3.10
N ILE A 231 -3.08 -6.11 -2.05
CA ILE A 231 -3.37 -7.13 -1.05
C ILE A 231 -4.27 -6.52 0.02
N GLU A 232 -5.44 -7.14 0.23
CA GLU A 232 -6.45 -6.64 1.18
C GLU A 232 -6.21 -7.13 2.62
N ASN A 233 -5.46 -8.21 2.81
CA ASN A 233 -5.22 -8.82 4.13
C ASN A 233 -3.73 -9.06 4.36
N ALA A 234 -3.04 -8.04 4.90
CA ALA A 234 -1.63 -8.10 5.28
C ALA A 234 -1.42 -8.52 6.75
N LYS A 235 -2.35 -9.25 7.37
CA LYS A 235 -2.22 -9.69 8.78
C LYS A 235 -1.26 -10.87 8.96
N SER A 236 -1.02 -11.65 7.90
CA SER A 236 -0.08 -12.76 7.87
C SER A 236 0.72 -12.73 6.58
N ASP A 237 2.01 -13.02 6.66
CA ASP A 237 2.88 -13.12 5.49
C ASP A 237 2.41 -14.25 4.56
N PRO A 238 2.09 -13.96 3.29
CA PRO A 238 1.63 -14.99 2.38
C PRO A 238 2.78 -15.95 2.06
N LYS A 239 2.49 -17.26 2.11
CA LYS A 239 3.47 -18.26 1.70
C LYS A 239 3.66 -18.21 0.19
N ILE A 240 4.90 -17.94 -0.21
CA ILE A 240 5.29 -17.81 -1.60
C ILE A 240 5.81 -19.15 -2.12
N ASN A 241 5.38 -19.49 -3.34
CA ASN A 241 5.72 -20.75 -3.99
C ASN A 241 7.22 -20.84 -4.32
N SER A 242 7.94 -21.66 -3.55
CA SER A 242 9.39 -21.84 -3.67
C SER A 242 9.84 -22.59 -4.95
N LYS A 243 8.89 -23.21 -5.67
CA LYS A 243 9.17 -23.90 -6.95
C LYS A 243 9.35 -22.89 -8.08
N TRP A 244 8.48 -21.90 -8.14
CA TRP A 244 8.48 -20.86 -9.16
C TRP A 244 9.40 -19.69 -8.82
N ILE A 245 9.53 -19.39 -7.52
CA ILE A 245 10.28 -18.24 -7.00
C ILE A 245 11.54 -18.72 -6.29
N GLN A 246 12.69 -18.16 -6.66
CA GLN A 246 13.94 -18.35 -5.93
C GLN A 246 14.05 -17.43 -4.73
N ASN A 247 13.79 -16.14 -4.93
CA ASN A 247 13.80 -15.12 -3.89
C ASN A 247 12.69 -14.11 -4.15
N TYR A 248 12.17 -13.53 -3.09
CA TYR A 248 11.21 -12.42 -3.15
C TYR A 248 11.59 -11.36 -2.13
N GLN A 249 11.16 -10.13 -2.38
CA GLN A 249 11.35 -8.99 -1.50
C GLN A 249 10.18 -8.02 -1.65
N TRP A 250 9.70 -7.50 -0.52
CA TRP A 250 8.83 -6.33 -0.46
C TRP A 250 9.71 -5.08 -0.45
N ALA A 251 9.73 -4.37 -1.57
CA ALA A 251 10.58 -3.22 -1.78
C ALA A 251 9.80 -1.91 -1.62
N THR A 252 10.44 -0.92 -1.00
CA THR A 252 10.01 0.48 -1.01
C THR A 252 10.52 1.20 -2.27
N ALA A 253 10.01 2.40 -2.55
CA ALA A 253 10.47 3.23 -3.69
C ALA A 253 11.99 3.47 -3.70
N ASN A 254 12.59 3.63 -2.52
CA ASN A 254 14.02 3.88 -2.37
C ASN A 254 14.84 2.61 -2.69
N GLU A 255 14.37 1.44 -2.25
CA GLU A 255 15.02 0.15 -2.49
C GLU A 255 14.84 -0.36 -3.93
N LEU A 256 13.79 0.09 -4.61
CA LEU A 256 13.48 -0.32 -5.97
C LEU A 256 14.57 0.14 -6.97
N THR A 257 15.11 1.34 -6.79
CA THR A 257 16.13 1.92 -7.69
C THR A 257 17.41 1.08 -7.79
N PRO A 258 18.07 0.68 -6.68
CA PRO A 258 19.26 -0.17 -6.75
C PRO A 258 18.94 -1.60 -7.23
N LEU A 259 17.80 -2.18 -6.84
CA LEU A 259 17.42 -3.54 -7.24
C LEU A 259 17.16 -3.65 -8.74
N LEU A 260 16.54 -2.63 -9.33
CA LEU A 260 16.24 -2.56 -10.77
C LEU A 260 17.34 -1.90 -11.60
N ALA A 261 18.46 -1.49 -11.01
CA ALA A 261 19.57 -0.86 -11.76
C ALA A 261 20.08 -1.75 -12.92
N LYS A 262 19.96 -3.08 -12.75
CA LYS A 262 20.31 -4.07 -13.79
C LYS A 262 19.24 -4.20 -14.88
N SER A 263 18.00 -3.80 -14.61
CA SER A 263 16.84 -3.94 -15.48
C SER A 263 16.27 -2.57 -15.85
N LYS A 264 16.98 -1.85 -16.75
CA LYS A 264 16.60 -0.49 -17.20
C LYS A 264 15.14 -0.40 -17.71
N LEU A 265 14.58 -1.51 -18.17
CA LEU A 265 13.23 -1.60 -18.74
C LEU A 265 12.10 -1.40 -17.71
N TYR A 266 12.37 -1.67 -16.42
CA TYR A 266 11.36 -1.62 -15.37
C TYR A 266 11.49 -0.41 -14.45
N LYS A 267 12.48 0.46 -14.66
CA LYS A 267 12.76 1.58 -13.75
C LYS A 267 11.71 2.69 -13.80
N SER A 268 11.37 3.18 -15.00
CA SER A 268 10.39 4.27 -15.15
C SER A 268 8.95 3.89 -14.77
N PRO A 269 8.41 2.71 -15.16
CA PRO A 269 7.01 2.39 -14.89
C PRO A 269 6.74 2.16 -13.41
N LEU A 270 7.71 1.56 -12.71
CA LEU A 270 7.56 1.20 -11.30
C LEU A 270 7.74 2.38 -10.35
N GLN A 271 8.39 3.46 -10.78
CA GLN A 271 8.38 4.71 -10.02
C GLN A 271 6.97 5.29 -9.94
N HIS A 272 6.24 5.36 -11.06
CA HIS A 272 4.86 5.87 -11.06
C HIS A 272 3.93 5.06 -10.15
N VAL A 273 4.04 3.72 -10.18
CA VAL A 273 3.21 2.84 -9.33
C VAL A 273 3.46 3.06 -7.82
N LEU A 274 4.61 3.57 -7.41
CA LEU A 274 4.96 3.73 -6.00
C LEU A 274 4.75 5.14 -5.43
N TYR A 275 4.73 6.17 -6.29
CA TYR A 275 4.49 7.56 -5.88
C TYR A 275 3.02 8.00 -6.02
N GLU A 276 2.19 7.19 -6.68
CA GLU A 276 0.71 7.27 -6.63
C GLU A 276 0.12 6.44 -5.48
#